data_AF-A0A7Y3AA07-F1
#
_entry.id   AF-A0A7Y3AA07-F1
#
_cell.length_a   1.000
_cell.length_b   1.000
_cell.length_c   1.000
_cell.angle_alpha   90.00
_cell.angle_beta   90.00
_cell.angle_gamma   90.00
#
_symmetry.space_group_name_H-M   'P 1'
#
loop_
_entity.id
_entity.type
_entity.pdbx_description
1 polymer ?
#
loop_
_entity_poly.entity_id
_entity_poly.type
_entity_poly.pdbx_seq_one_letter_code
_entity_poly.pdbx_strand_id
1 'polypeptide(L)'
;MLVGLILAIVLIAISFGLFQLLRTPATDTSAQPDPSTTIAGSSTTSVPATTSTSTTSTTIAVDPFPPVGNPLDLSELALVADGIGPIAFGTPEAVAAGQLISTFGDPDEDTGDIVSTGEYGACPGDEVRVLRWGPLAIVLRAGLFVGYRTDLTYGGVADAPSTLLSTLSGLRLGDSIERLEEIYNSESLSVDFEVDDDLTEVFRLTRIADGRLLLYGPISGTTPTERVLGIYAPDACNR
;
A
#
# COMPACT_ATOMS: atom_id res chain seq x y z
N MET A 1 52.75 -12.69 12.64
CA MET A 1 53.39 -11.50 12.02
C MET A 1 52.93 -11.48 10.56
N LEU A 2 51.73 -10.97 10.27
CA LEU A 2 51.32 -9.55 10.17
C LEU A 2 51.90 -8.87 8.90
N VAL A 3 50.96 -8.38 8.10
CA VAL A 3 51.04 -7.29 7.10
C VAL A 3 51.27 -7.69 5.63
N GLY A 4 50.17 -8.04 4.95
CA GLY A 4 49.94 -7.70 3.54
C GLY A 4 49.12 -6.40 3.49
N LEU A 5 49.56 -5.42 2.70
CA LEU A 5 49.05 -4.05 2.73
C LEU A 5 49.04 -3.44 1.31
N ILE A 6 47.85 -3.00 0.88
CA ILE A 6 47.52 -1.96 -0.13
C ILE A 6 47.91 -2.31 -1.59
N LEU A 7 47.00 -2.86 -2.40
CA LEU A 7 45.76 -2.29 -2.97
C LEU A 7 45.98 -0.98 -3.75
N ALA A 8 46.08 -1.14 -5.06
CA ALA A 8 46.19 -0.12 -6.07
C ALA A 8 44.96 0.80 -6.10
N ILE A 9 45.21 2.10 -6.15
CA ILE A 9 44.21 3.14 -6.44
C ILE A 9 44.70 3.87 -7.71
N VAL A 10 43.72 4.36 -8.47
CA VAL A 10 43.79 5.35 -9.55
C VAL A 10 43.70 4.75 -10.95
N LEU A 11 42.49 4.73 -11.50
CA LEU A 11 42.15 5.09 -12.88
C LEU A 11 40.62 4.95 -13.04
N ILE A 12 39.91 6.06 -13.24
CA ILE A 12 38.83 6.21 -14.23
C ILE A 12 38.52 7.71 -14.36
N ALA A 13 38.59 8.16 -15.60
CA ALA A 13 38.57 9.54 -16.04
C ALA A 13 37.16 9.99 -16.45
N ILE A 14 36.87 11.26 -16.19
CA ILE A 14 36.36 12.29 -17.11
C ILE A 14 35.43 11.80 -18.24
N SER A 15 34.16 12.20 -18.20
CA SER A 15 33.39 12.62 -19.39
C SER A 15 32.21 13.51 -19.02
N PHE A 16 32.41 14.82 -19.18
CA PHE A 16 31.36 15.83 -19.34
C PHE A 16 31.09 16.01 -20.85
N GLY A 17 29.84 15.89 -21.28
CA GLY A 17 29.38 16.21 -22.64
C GLY A 17 27.86 16.31 -22.63
N LEU A 18 27.28 17.50 -22.45
CA LEU A 18 26.90 18.48 -23.47
C LEU A 18 25.91 17.93 -24.52
N PHE A 19 24.61 18.09 -24.29
CA PHE A 19 23.69 18.51 -25.36
C PHE A 19 22.38 19.10 -24.78
N GLN A 20 22.36 20.43 -24.74
CA GLN A 20 21.15 21.25 -24.68
C GLN A 20 20.47 21.26 -26.06
N LEU A 21 19.20 21.68 -26.05
CA LEU A 21 18.37 22.14 -27.18
C LEU A 21 17.54 21.07 -27.91
N LEU A 22 16.23 21.11 -27.67
CA LEU A 22 15.24 21.51 -28.69
C LEU A 22 13.91 21.92 -28.02
N ARG A 23 13.71 23.24 -27.91
CA ARG A 23 12.40 23.90 -27.80
C ARG A 23 11.73 23.86 -29.17
N THR A 24 10.42 23.63 -29.22
CA THR A 24 9.48 24.41 -30.03
C THR A 24 8.05 24.26 -29.50
N PRO A 25 7.36 25.35 -29.16
CA PRO A 25 5.90 25.42 -29.05
C PRO A 25 5.29 25.97 -30.35
N ALA A 26 4.10 25.52 -30.73
CA ALA A 26 3.18 26.19 -31.66
C ALA A 26 1.94 25.31 -31.86
N THR A 27 0.72 25.76 -32.16
CA THR A 27 0.01 27.05 -32.15
C THR A 27 -1.42 26.67 -32.58
N ASP A 28 -2.40 27.34 -31.97
CA ASP A 28 -3.79 27.59 -32.38
C ASP A 28 -4.40 26.90 -33.62
N THR A 29 -5.64 26.45 -33.48
CA THR A 29 -6.66 26.66 -34.52
C THR A 29 -8.01 27.04 -33.88
N SER A 30 -8.59 28.07 -34.46
CA SER A 30 -9.66 28.93 -34.01
C SER A 30 -10.95 28.73 -34.83
N ALA A 31 -12.05 29.25 -34.28
CA ALA A 31 -13.30 29.71 -34.90
C ALA A 31 -14.36 28.66 -35.32
N GLN A 32 -15.56 28.59 -34.73
CA GLN A 32 -16.75 29.52 -34.73
C GLN A 32 -17.65 29.33 -35.99
N PRO A 33 -18.87 29.91 -36.02
CA PRO A 33 -20.20 29.36 -35.69
C PRO A 33 -21.07 29.04 -36.94
N ASP A 34 -22.30 28.53 -36.79
CA ASP A 34 -23.56 29.26 -37.10
C ASP A 34 -24.84 28.38 -37.01
N PRO A 35 -26.05 29.00 -36.99
CA PRO A 35 -27.28 28.46 -36.39
C PRO A 35 -28.20 27.79 -37.41
N SER A 36 -29.17 27.03 -36.90
CA SER A 36 -30.41 26.84 -37.64
C SER A 36 -31.61 26.67 -36.72
N THR A 37 -32.68 27.28 -37.19
CA THR A 37 -33.92 27.64 -36.52
C THR A 37 -34.99 26.57 -36.79
N THR A 38 -36.04 26.52 -35.94
CA THR A 38 -37.46 26.36 -36.33
C THR A 38 -38.18 25.00 -36.10
N ILE A 39 -39.16 25.10 -35.18
CA ILE A 39 -40.52 24.51 -35.09
C ILE A 39 -40.78 23.18 -34.36
N ALA A 40 -41.81 23.32 -33.51
CA ALA A 40 -42.45 22.42 -32.58
C ALA A 40 -43.05 21.14 -33.18
N GLY A 41 -42.91 20.07 -32.40
CA GLY A 41 -43.80 18.91 -32.40
C GLY A 41 -44.17 18.59 -30.96
N SER A 42 -45.41 18.87 -30.58
CA SER A 42 -45.99 18.50 -29.29
C SER A 42 -46.45 17.05 -29.37
N SER A 43 -45.78 16.15 -28.65
CA SER A 43 -46.27 14.81 -28.34
C SER A 43 -45.98 14.49 -26.88
N THR A 44 -46.98 14.63 -26.03
CA THR A 44 -46.95 14.22 -24.63
C THR A 44 -47.07 12.70 -24.55
N THR A 45 -45.93 12.02 -24.41
CA THR A 45 -45.87 10.65 -23.92
C THR A 45 -45.37 10.68 -22.48
N SER A 46 -46.29 10.44 -21.55
CA SER A 46 -46.02 10.31 -20.11
C SER A 46 -45.19 9.04 -19.86
N VAL A 47 -43.87 9.21 -19.73
CA VAL A 47 -42.99 8.19 -19.14
C VAL A 47 -43.27 8.15 -17.63
N PRO A 48 -43.46 6.98 -17.00
CA PRO A 48 -43.63 6.91 -15.56
C PRO A 48 -42.39 7.49 -14.87
N ALA A 49 -42.61 8.46 -13.98
CA ALA A 49 -41.57 9.04 -13.15
C ALA A 49 -40.90 7.91 -12.37
N THR A 50 -39.67 7.56 -12.78
CA THR A 50 -38.83 6.67 -11.98
C THR A 50 -38.32 7.53 -10.84
N THR A 51 -38.84 7.27 -9.64
CA THR A 51 -38.31 7.88 -8.41
C THR A 51 -36.87 7.40 -8.26
N SER A 52 -35.91 8.19 -8.75
CA SER A 52 -34.50 8.03 -8.42
C SER A 52 -34.35 8.39 -6.95
N THR A 53 -34.43 7.38 -6.09
CA THR A 53 -34.01 7.47 -4.70
C THR A 53 -32.53 7.81 -4.71
N SER A 54 -32.22 9.11 -4.59
CA SER A 54 -30.86 9.56 -4.32
C SER A 54 -30.56 9.15 -2.89
N THR A 55 -29.83 8.06 -2.72
CA THR A 55 -29.25 7.71 -1.42
C THR A 55 -28.17 8.74 -1.14
N THR A 56 -28.51 9.76 -0.35
CA THR A 56 -27.52 10.63 0.26
C THR A 56 -26.69 9.76 1.20
N SER A 57 -25.51 9.34 0.77
CA SER A 57 -24.52 8.74 1.67
C SER A 57 -24.15 9.80 2.69
N THR A 58 -24.59 9.62 3.93
CA THR A 58 -24.16 10.45 5.05
C THR A 58 -22.71 10.08 5.34
N THR A 59 -21.76 10.82 4.76
CA THR A 59 -20.36 10.75 5.19
C THR A 59 -20.33 11.29 6.62
N ILE A 60 -20.23 10.41 7.62
CA ILE A 60 -19.93 10.85 8.98
C ILE A 60 -18.56 11.51 8.89
N ALA A 61 -18.47 12.78 9.30
CA ALA A 61 -17.20 13.47 9.35
C ALA A 61 -16.33 12.81 10.42
N VAL A 62 -15.40 11.97 9.97
CA VAL A 62 -14.37 11.39 10.83
C VAL A 62 -13.34 12.49 11.12
N ASP A 63 -12.89 12.61 12.37
CA ASP A 63 -11.86 13.58 12.75
C ASP A 63 -10.52 13.17 12.13
N PRO A 64 -9.97 13.92 11.15
CA PRO A 64 -8.78 13.52 10.43
C PRO A 64 -7.53 13.70 11.30
N PHE A 65 -6.54 12.82 11.12
CA PHE A 65 -5.24 13.01 11.75
C PHE A 65 -4.44 14.12 11.04
N PRO A 66 -3.81 15.05 11.77
CA PRO A 66 -2.90 16.01 11.16
C PRO A 66 -1.57 15.34 10.76
N PRO A 67 -0.86 15.84 9.74
CA PRO A 67 0.49 15.37 9.43
C PRO A 67 1.46 15.64 10.59
N VAL A 68 2.38 14.71 10.83
CA VAL A 68 3.40 14.78 11.89
C VAL A 68 4.76 14.50 11.29
N GLY A 69 5.76 15.31 11.64
CA GLY A 69 7.14 15.12 11.20
C GLY A 69 7.41 15.56 9.76
N ASN A 70 8.57 15.18 9.24
CA ASN A 70 8.91 15.32 7.83
C ASN A 70 8.48 14.05 7.08
N PRO A 71 8.16 14.13 5.78
CA PRO A 71 7.94 12.94 4.95
C PRO A 71 9.13 11.98 5.04
N LEU A 72 8.86 10.68 5.14
CA LEU A 72 9.89 9.64 5.10
C LEU A 72 10.12 9.17 3.66
N ASP A 73 11.34 8.77 3.34
CA ASP A 73 11.61 8.13 2.06
C ASP A 73 11.02 6.71 2.04
N LEU A 74 10.57 6.24 0.87
CA LEU A 74 9.97 4.90 0.75
C LEU A 74 10.93 3.78 1.20
N SER A 75 12.24 3.97 1.03
CA SER A 75 13.26 3.03 1.52
C SER A 75 13.36 2.97 3.04
N GLU A 76 12.90 4.00 3.74
CA GLU A 76 12.84 4.02 5.21
C GLU A 76 11.58 3.34 5.73
N LEU A 77 10.53 3.22 4.92
CA LEU A 77 9.23 2.60 5.25
C LEU A 77 9.19 1.09 4.99
N ALA A 78 10.29 0.38 5.24
CA ALA A 78 10.34 -1.06 4.98
C ALA A 78 9.29 -1.85 5.80
N LEU A 79 8.58 -2.77 5.16
CA LEU A 79 7.59 -3.63 5.82
C LEU A 79 8.31 -4.67 6.70
N VAL A 80 8.04 -4.65 8.00
CA VAL A 80 8.65 -5.55 8.99
C VAL A 80 7.61 -6.17 9.92
N ALA A 81 7.99 -7.22 10.65
CA ALA A 81 7.07 -7.96 11.51
C ALA A 81 6.42 -7.13 12.64
N ASP A 82 7.05 -6.03 13.03
CA ASP A 82 6.68 -5.20 14.18
C ASP A 82 6.38 -3.75 13.80
N GLY A 83 6.11 -3.46 12.52
CA GLY A 83 5.78 -2.11 12.06
C GLY A 83 6.17 -1.82 10.62
N ILE A 84 6.22 -0.53 10.29
CA ILE A 84 6.63 -0.03 8.98
C ILE A 84 7.82 0.90 9.20
N GLY A 85 9.03 0.43 8.87
CA GLY A 85 10.23 1.22 9.02
C GLY A 85 10.46 1.69 10.47
N PRO A 86 10.61 3.00 10.71
CA PRO A 86 10.74 3.54 12.07
C PRO A 86 9.42 3.60 12.85
N ILE A 87 8.27 3.35 12.21
CA ILE A 87 6.95 3.39 12.84
C ILE A 87 6.64 2.00 13.41
N ALA A 88 6.97 1.79 14.67
CA ALA A 88 6.76 0.51 15.36
C ALA A 88 5.32 0.34 15.86
N PHE A 89 4.85 -0.90 15.99
CA PHE A 89 3.62 -1.17 16.72
C PHE A 89 3.70 -0.68 18.17
N GLY A 90 2.57 -0.21 18.70
CA GLY A 90 2.49 0.49 19.98
C GLY A 90 2.82 1.99 19.90
N THR A 91 3.17 2.51 18.71
CA THR A 91 3.23 3.96 18.49
C THR A 91 1.83 4.56 18.63
N PRO A 92 1.65 5.71 19.30
CA PRO A 92 0.36 6.40 19.36
C PRO A 92 -0.21 6.65 17.96
N GLU A 93 -1.50 6.40 17.78
CA GLU A 93 -2.17 6.45 16.47
C GLU A 93 -1.98 7.80 15.78
N ALA A 94 -2.06 8.92 16.51
CA ALA A 94 -1.89 10.25 15.96
C ALA A 94 -0.47 10.46 15.41
N VAL A 95 0.53 9.82 16.01
CA VAL A 95 1.93 9.90 15.54
C VAL A 95 2.13 8.99 14.33
N ALA A 96 1.65 7.74 14.39
CA ALA A 96 1.79 6.79 13.29
C ALA A 96 1.02 7.24 12.03
N ALA A 97 -0.27 7.57 12.18
CA ALA A 97 -1.10 8.10 11.11
C ALA A 97 -0.54 9.43 10.59
N GLY A 98 -0.19 10.37 11.48
CA GLY A 98 0.35 11.66 11.08
C GLY A 98 1.65 11.55 10.28
N GLN A 99 2.54 10.62 10.64
CA GLN A 99 3.79 10.37 9.90
C GLN A 99 3.54 9.79 8.50
N LEU A 100 2.57 8.89 8.38
CA LEU A 100 2.16 8.32 7.09
C LEU A 100 1.43 9.37 6.23
N ILE A 101 0.62 10.23 6.82
CA ILE A 101 -0.01 11.37 6.14
C ILE A 101 1.05 12.35 5.63
N SER A 102 2.09 12.63 6.43
CA SER A 102 3.20 13.44 5.95
C SER A 102 3.93 12.82 4.76
N THR A 103 3.89 11.49 4.61
CA THR A 103 4.64 10.77 3.56
C THR A 103 3.81 10.53 2.30
N PHE A 104 2.55 10.10 2.46
CA PHE A 104 1.66 9.69 1.39
C PHE A 104 0.57 10.70 1.06
N GLY A 105 0.37 11.71 1.92
CA GLY A 105 -0.81 12.60 1.87
C GLY A 105 -2.00 12.00 2.61
N ASP A 106 -3.19 12.58 2.40
CA ASP A 106 -4.42 12.10 3.02
C ASP A 106 -4.73 10.65 2.61
N PRO A 107 -5.31 9.83 3.51
CA PRO A 107 -5.72 8.47 3.15
C PRO A 107 -6.86 8.49 2.13
N ASP A 108 -6.86 7.50 1.24
CA ASP A 108 -7.96 7.25 0.29
C ASP A 108 -9.22 6.78 1.01
N GLU A 109 -9.06 6.12 2.16
CA GLU A 109 -10.16 5.64 3.00
C GLU A 109 -9.79 5.74 4.48
N ASP A 110 -10.77 6.15 5.28
CA ASP A 110 -10.73 6.19 6.72
C ASP A 110 -12.07 5.66 7.23
N THR A 111 -12.05 4.51 7.90
CA THR A 111 -13.27 3.85 8.35
C THR A 111 -13.95 4.57 9.53
N GLY A 112 -13.24 5.49 10.19
CA GLY A 112 -13.55 5.83 11.58
C GLY A 112 -13.49 4.60 12.49
N ASP A 113 -14.04 4.72 13.69
CA ASP A 113 -14.10 3.61 14.63
C ASP A 113 -15.19 2.62 14.21
N ILE A 114 -14.77 1.38 13.93
CA ILE A 114 -15.62 0.26 13.54
C ILE A 114 -15.35 -0.95 14.43
N VAL A 115 -16.33 -1.85 14.53
CA VAL A 115 -16.11 -3.15 15.17
C VAL A 115 -15.46 -4.09 14.15
N SER A 116 -14.26 -4.57 14.47
CA SER A 116 -13.50 -5.50 13.64
C SER A 116 -14.26 -6.81 13.43
N THR A 117 -14.23 -7.31 12.20
CA THR A 117 -14.69 -8.65 11.80
C THR A 117 -13.55 -9.67 11.70
N GLY A 118 -12.29 -9.25 11.87
CA GLY A 118 -11.10 -10.09 11.60
C GLY A 118 -10.31 -9.66 10.37
N GLU A 119 -10.94 -8.97 9.41
CA GLU A 119 -10.44 -8.75 8.05
C GLU A 119 -9.04 -8.10 7.97
N TYR A 120 -8.70 -7.23 8.92
CA TYR A 120 -7.42 -6.52 8.94
C TYR A 120 -6.39 -7.13 9.91
N GLY A 121 -6.61 -8.36 10.38
CA GLY A 121 -5.77 -9.02 11.39
C GLY A 121 -6.02 -8.46 12.79
N ALA A 122 -7.13 -7.76 12.96
CA ALA A 122 -7.63 -7.32 14.24
C ALA A 122 -8.60 -8.33 14.84
N CYS A 123 -8.69 -8.40 16.16
CA CYS A 123 -9.55 -9.39 16.79
C CYS A 123 -11.04 -9.10 16.54
N PRO A 124 -11.83 -10.11 16.12
CA PRO A 124 -13.26 -9.93 15.96
C PRO A 124 -13.89 -9.39 17.25
N GLY A 125 -14.65 -8.31 17.14
CA GLY A 125 -15.27 -7.63 18.28
C GLY A 125 -14.47 -6.47 18.86
N ASP A 126 -13.20 -6.29 18.49
CA ASP A 126 -12.43 -5.12 18.91
C ASP A 126 -12.84 -3.87 18.11
N GLU A 127 -12.87 -2.73 18.79
CA GLU A 127 -13.04 -1.43 18.12
C GLU A 127 -11.71 -1.00 17.48
N VAL A 128 -11.72 -0.82 16.16
CA VAL A 128 -10.55 -0.45 15.36
C VAL A 128 -10.88 0.68 14.39
N ARG A 129 -9.85 1.40 13.98
CA ARG A 129 -9.91 2.35 12.87
C ARG A 129 -8.86 1.98 11.83
N VAL A 130 -9.26 1.96 10.56
CA VAL A 130 -8.39 1.58 9.45
C VAL A 130 -8.21 2.78 8.54
N LEU A 131 -6.94 3.13 8.26
CA LEU A 131 -6.58 4.14 7.27
C LEU A 131 -5.91 3.46 6.08
N ARG A 132 -6.25 3.89 4.87
CA ARG A 132 -5.76 3.27 3.64
C ARG A 132 -5.12 4.26 2.67
N TRP A 133 -4.01 3.86 2.05
CA TRP A 133 -3.36 4.49 0.92
C TRP A 133 -3.08 3.44 -0.16
N GLY A 134 -3.87 3.40 -1.22
CA GLY A 134 -3.83 2.36 -2.25
C GLY A 134 -3.83 0.95 -1.61
N PRO A 135 -2.80 0.12 -1.86
CA PRO A 135 -2.74 -1.21 -1.27
C PRO A 135 -2.44 -1.23 0.23
N LEU A 136 -1.91 -0.15 0.83
CA LEU A 136 -1.54 -0.13 2.25
C LEU A 136 -2.75 0.21 3.11
N ALA A 137 -3.09 -0.68 4.04
CA ALA A 137 -3.98 -0.41 5.17
C ALA A 137 -3.19 -0.49 6.48
N ILE A 138 -3.40 0.47 7.38
CA ILE A 138 -2.92 0.38 8.77
C ILE A 138 -4.10 0.17 9.72
N VAL A 139 -3.85 -0.51 10.81
CA VAL A 139 -4.84 -0.81 11.84
C VAL A 139 -4.49 -0.07 13.11
N LEU A 140 -5.44 0.73 13.58
CA LEU A 140 -5.39 1.47 14.82
C LEU A 140 -6.37 0.83 15.79
N ARG A 141 -5.94 0.58 17.03
CA ARG A 141 -6.77 0.04 18.10
C ARG A 141 -6.39 0.69 19.41
N ALA A 142 -7.39 1.13 20.18
CA ALA A 142 -7.19 1.70 21.51
C ALA A 142 -6.13 2.82 21.55
N GLY A 143 -6.10 3.68 20.53
CA GLY A 143 -5.16 4.80 20.43
C GLY A 143 -3.76 4.44 19.91
N LEU A 144 -3.54 3.22 19.43
CA LEU A 144 -2.22 2.70 19.03
C LEU A 144 -2.23 2.12 17.63
N PHE A 145 -1.11 2.23 16.92
CA PHE A 145 -0.83 1.47 15.71
C PHE A 145 -0.46 0.02 16.06
N VAL A 146 -1.22 -0.95 15.55
CA VAL A 146 -1.10 -2.36 15.96
C VAL A 146 -0.87 -3.36 14.83
N GLY A 147 -1.09 -2.95 13.58
CA GLY A 147 -0.96 -3.84 12.44
C GLY A 147 -0.97 -3.09 11.11
N TYR A 148 -0.49 -3.75 10.05
CA TYR A 148 -0.66 -3.28 8.69
C TYR A 148 -0.91 -4.46 7.76
N ARG A 149 -1.51 -4.14 6.61
CA ARG A 149 -1.64 -5.04 5.47
C ARG A 149 -1.34 -4.26 4.21
N THR A 150 -0.53 -4.81 3.31
CA THR A 150 -0.47 -4.33 1.93
C THR A 150 -1.11 -5.38 1.03
N ASP A 151 -2.18 -5.08 0.31
CA ASP A 151 -2.91 -6.04 -0.54
C ASP A 151 -3.30 -5.41 -1.88
N LEU A 152 -3.04 -6.11 -2.98
CA LEU A 152 -3.46 -5.72 -4.33
C LEU A 152 -5.00 -5.76 -4.51
N THR A 153 -5.73 -6.50 -3.68
CA THR A 153 -7.20 -6.59 -3.74
C THR A 153 -7.91 -5.37 -3.19
N TYR A 154 -7.26 -4.59 -2.31
CA TYR A 154 -7.87 -3.40 -1.71
C TYR A 154 -8.25 -2.34 -2.73
N GLY A 155 -7.73 -2.41 -3.95
CA GLY A 155 -8.01 -1.41 -4.97
C GLY A 155 -7.30 -0.10 -4.67
N GLY A 156 -6.92 0.58 -5.73
CA GLY A 156 -6.12 1.79 -5.66
C GLY A 156 -5.58 2.10 -7.04
N VAL A 157 -5.25 3.37 -7.28
CA VAL A 157 -4.53 3.73 -8.49
C VAL A 157 -3.26 2.87 -8.55
N ALA A 158 -3.03 2.16 -9.66
CA ALA A 158 -1.86 1.31 -9.85
C ALA A 158 -0.52 2.06 -9.62
N ASP A 159 -0.59 3.39 -9.53
CA ASP A 159 0.51 4.32 -9.34
C ASP A 159 0.59 4.93 -7.92
N ALA A 160 -0.18 4.43 -6.93
CA ALA A 160 -0.10 4.94 -5.56
C ALA A 160 1.31 4.70 -4.99
N PRO A 161 1.98 5.67 -4.33
CA PRO A 161 3.36 5.48 -3.85
C PRO A 161 3.53 4.31 -2.88
N SER A 162 2.47 3.94 -2.15
CA SER A 162 2.44 2.78 -1.25
C SER A 162 2.59 1.43 -1.98
N THR A 163 2.33 1.36 -3.30
CA THR A 163 2.59 0.16 -4.12
C THR A 163 4.08 -0.17 -4.23
N LEU A 164 4.95 0.81 -3.98
CA LEU A 164 6.41 0.68 -4.09
C LEU A 164 7.06 0.24 -2.78
N LEU A 165 6.28 0.08 -1.70
CA LEU A 165 6.77 -0.43 -0.43
C LEU A 165 7.35 -1.84 -0.60
N SER A 166 8.41 -2.11 0.14
CA SER A 166 9.05 -3.42 0.16
C SER A 166 9.42 -3.81 1.58
N THR A 167 9.65 -5.10 1.81
CA THR A 167 10.28 -5.56 3.04
C THR A 167 11.73 -5.10 3.12
N LEU A 168 12.38 -5.27 4.29
CA LEU A 168 13.81 -5.00 4.45
C LEU A 168 14.69 -5.78 3.47
N SER A 169 14.27 -6.99 3.08
CA SER A 169 14.99 -7.84 2.14
C SER A 169 14.60 -7.58 0.68
N GLY A 170 13.69 -6.62 0.44
CA GLY A 170 13.31 -6.16 -0.89
C GLY A 170 12.15 -6.92 -1.55
N LEU A 171 11.40 -7.74 -0.80
CA LEU A 171 10.17 -8.35 -1.32
C LEU A 171 9.10 -7.28 -1.53
N ARG A 172 8.41 -7.33 -2.67
CA ARG A 172 7.35 -6.40 -3.07
C ARG A 172 6.06 -7.15 -3.44
N LEU A 173 4.94 -6.42 -3.45
CA LEU A 173 3.72 -6.91 -4.07
C LEU A 173 3.96 -7.19 -5.56
N GLY A 174 3.41 -8.31 -6.04
CA GLY A 174 3.56 -8.76 -7.42
C GLY A 174 4.85 -9.52 -7.73
N ASP A 175 5.82 -9.59 -6.80
CA ASP A 175 6.98 -10.46 -6.92
C ASP A 175 6.56 -11.92 -7.05
N SER A 176 7.38 -12.72 -7.73
CA SER A 176 7.10 -14.13 -7.94
C SER A 176 7.34 -14.96 -6.67
N ILE A 177 6.72 -16.13 -6.60
CA ILE A 177 7.02 -17.11 -5.54
C ILE A 177 8.48 -17.55 -5.59
N GLU A 178 9.07 -17.69 -6.78
CA GLU A 178 10.51 -17.96 -6.93
C GLU A 178 11.35 -16.88 -6.23
N ARG A 179 11.00 -15.60 -6.41
CA ARG A 179 11.69 -14.47 -5.78
C ARG A 179 11.50 -14.48 -4.26
N LEU A 180 10.29 -14.77 -3.78
CA LEU A 180 10.00 -14.92 -2.34
C LEU A 180 10.92 -15.97 -1.71
N GLU A 181 11.00 -17.15 -2.33
CA GLU A 181 11.85 -18.25 -1.87
C GLU A 181 13.34 -17.90 -1.99
N GLU A 182 13.78 -17.25 -3.06
CA GLU A 182 15.16 -16.79 -3.22
C GLU A 182 15.59 -15.83 -2.09
N ILE A 183 14.70 -14.91 -1.70
CA ILE A 183 14.99 -13.93 -0.64
C ILE A 183 15.02 -14.60 0.74
N TYR A 184 14.11 -15.53 1.02
CA TYR A 184 13.82 -15.95 2.39
C TYR A 184 14.10 -17.41 2.72
N ASN A 185 14.23 -18.31 1.75
CA ASN A 185 14.53 -19.71 2.02
C ASN A 185 16.00 -19.87 2.40
N SER A 186 16.28 -19.77 3.70
CA SER A 186 17.63 -19.70 4.25
C SER A 186 17.72 -20.55 5.52
N GLU A 187 18.92 -20.70 6.09
CA GLU A 187 19.12 -21.47 7.32
C GLU A 187 18.41 -20.86 8.56
N SER A 188 17.94 -19.61 8.48
CA SER A 188 17.33 -18.89 9.60
C SER A 188 15.84 -18.61 9.45
N LEU A 189 15.31 -18.75 8.23
CA LEU A 189 13.95 -18.39 7.86
C LEU A 189 13.34 -19.49 7.00
N SER A 190 12.09 -19.84 7.25
CA SER A 190 11.29 -20.75 6.42
C SER A 190 10.17 -19.99 5.72
N VAL A 191 9.87 -20.41 4.50
CA VAL A 191 8.67 -20.03 3.76
C VAL A 191 7.81 -21.28 3.63
N ASP A 192 6.60 -21.21 4.18
CA ASP A 192 5.63 -22.30 4.12
C ASP A 192 4.36 -21.79 3.42
N PHE A 193 3.69 -22.65 2.66
CA PHE A 193 2.43 -22.32 1.97
C PHE A 193 1.27 -23.05 2.62
N GLU A 194 0.21 -22.32 2.94
CA GLU A 194 -0.96 -22.84 3.65
C GLU A 194 -2.24 -22.37 2.99
N VAL A 195 -3.31 -23.15 3.17
CA VAL A 195 -4.67 -22.72 2.84
C VAL A 195 -5.21 -21.98 4.04
N ASP A 196 -5.73 -20.78 3.79
CA ASP A 196 -6.35 -19.92 4.79
C ASP A 196 -7.84 -19.79 4.49
N ASP A 197 -8.69 -19.90 5.52
CA ASP A 197 -10.14 -19.92 5.37
C ASP A 197 -10.69 -18.62 4.78
N ASP A 198 -10.00 -17.49 4.99
CA ASP A 198 -10.41 -16.17 4.52
C ASP A 198 -9.66 -15.74 3.25
N LEU A 199 -8.42 -16.20 3.04
CA LEU A 199 -7.51 -15.72 1.98
C LEU A 199 -7.20 -16.76 0.89
N THR A 200 -7.81 -17.95 0.93
CA THR A 200 -7.58 -19.09 0.02
C THR A 200 -6.19 -19.72 0.14
N GLU A 201 -5.13 -19.06 -0.35
CA GLU A 201 -3.74 -19.54 -0.23
C GLU A 201 -2.84 -18.40 0.25
N VAL A 202 -1.99 -18.70 1.22
CA VAL A 202 -1.06 -17.74 1.83
C VAL A 202 0.35 -18.31 1.93
N PHE A 203 1.35 -17.42 1.85
CA PHE A 203 2.69 -17.74 2.35
C PHE A 203 2.81 -17.35 3.82
N ARG A 204 3.67 -18.06 4.55
CA ARG A 204 4.06 -17.74 5.93
C ARG A 204 5.58 -17.69 6.02
N LEU A 205 6.10 -16.54 6.39
CA LEU A 205 7.52 -16.34 6.67
C LEU A 205 7.76 -16.50 8.17
N THR A 206 8.46 -17.55 8.55
CA THR A 206 8.72 -17.88 9.96
C THR A 206 10.21 -17.90 10.24
N ARG A 207 10.61 -17.46 11.44
CA ARG A 207 11.98 -17.65 11.91
C ARG A 207 12.16 -19.06 12.47
N ILE A 208 13.14 -19.80 11.94
CA ILE A 208 13.38 -21.20 12.32
C ILE A 208 13.78 -21.35 13.79
N ALA A 209 14.56 -20.39 14.32
CA ALA A 209 15.12 -20.47 15.67
C ALA A 209 14.08 -20.53 16.80
N ASP A 210 12.95 -19.85 16.64
CA ASP A 210 11.92 -19.67 17.68
C ASP A 210 10.49 -19.95 17.17
N GLY A 211 10.32 -20.30 15.89
CA GLY A 211 9.01 -20.51 15.27
C GLY A 211 8.19 -19.23 15.15
N ARG A 212 8.79 -18.05 15.29
CA ARG A 212 8.07 -16.78 15.27
C ARG A 212 7.64 -16.42 13.85
N LEU A 213 6.34 -16.24 13.65
CA LEU A 213 5.80 -15.66 12.42
C LEU A 213 6.29 -14.21 12.28
N LEU A 214 6.87 -13.91 11.12
CA LEU A 214 7.40 -12.59 10.79
C LEU A 214 6.47 -11.83 9.85
N LEU A 215 6.10 -12.45 8.73
CA LEU A 215 5.21 -11.88 7.72
C LEU A 215 4.37 -13.01 7.13
N TYR A 216 3.21 -12.70 6.60
CA TYR A 216 2.39 -13.64 5.84
C TYR A 216 1.56 -12.88 4.82
N GLY A 217 0.89 -13.56 3.89
CA GLY A 217 -0.04 -12.87 2.99
C GLY A 217 -0.51 -13.73 1.83
N PRO A 218 -1.55 -13.29 1.12
CA PRO A 218 -2.14 -14.04 0.03
C PRO A 218 -1.19 -14.16 -1.16
N ILE A 219 -1.30 -15.29 -1.85
CA ILE A 219 -0.59 -15.60 -3.09
C ILE A 219 -1.59 -16.06 -4.16
N SER A 220 -1.25 -15.86 -5.43
CA SER A 220 -2.10 -16.34 -6.54
C SER A 220 -2.00 -17.85 -6.78
N GLY A 221 -1.00 -18.49 -6.17
CA GLY A 221 -0.76 -19.92 -6.17
C GLY A 221 0.64 -20.24 -5.65
N THR A 222 1.01 -21.53 -5.61
CA THR A 222 2.30 -22.01 -5.06
C THR A 222 3.38 -22.32 -6.11
N THR A 223 3.11 -22.08 -7.39
CA THR A 223 4.12 -22.34 -8.44
C THR A 223 5.11 -21.18 -8.57
N PRO A 224 6.35 -21.40 -9.06
CA PRO A 224 7.39 -20.36 -9.09
C PRO A 224 7.00 -19.06 -9.83
N THR A 225 6.08 -19.13 -10.79
CA THR A 225 5.61 -17.98 -11.58
C THR A 225 4.39 -17.27 -11.00
N GLU A 226 3.75 -17.86 -9.99
CA GLU A 226 2.67 -17.21 -9.24
C GLU A 226 3.22 -16.05 -8.42
N ARG A 227 2.32 -15.23 -7.85
CA ARG A 227 2.68 -13.92 -7.30
C ARG A 227 2.26 -13.76 -5.86
N VAL A 228 3.04 -12.96 -5.15
CA VAL A 228 2.66 -12.38 -3.87
C VAL A 228 1.60 -11.31 -4.10
N LEU A 229 0.40 -11.52 -3.57
CA LEU A 229 -0.74 -10.60 -3.70
C LEU A 229 -0.83 -9.64 -2.51
N GLY A 230 -0.36 -10.06 -1.34
CA GLY A 230 -0.33 -9.24 -0.15
C GLY A 230 0.84 -9.55 0.78
N ILE A 231 1.21 -8.59 1.62
CA ILE A 231 2.25 -8.70 2.65
C ILE A 231 1.71 -8.08 3.94
N TYR A 232 1.49 -8.93 4.95
CA TYR A 232 0.82 -8.60 6.20
C TYR A 232 1.78 -8.77 7.37
N ALA A 233 1.65 -7.89 8.34
CA ALA A 233 2.20 -8.13 9.67
C ALA A 233 1.43 -9.26 10.36
N PRO A 234 2.05 -9.96 11.34
CA PRO A 234 1.34 -10.91 12.20
C PRO A 234 0.15 -10.24 12.89
N ASP A 235 -0.95 -10.98 13.03
CA ASP A 235 -2.21 -10.45 13.55
C ASP A 235 -2.06 -9.79 14.92
N ALA A 236 -2.76 -8.67 15.09
CA ALA A 236 -2.84 -7.90 16.32
C ALA A 236 -3.79 -8.54 17.36
N CYS A 237 -4.32 -9.73 17.10
CA CYS A 237 -5.30 -10.39 17.95
C CYS A 237 -4.79 -10.74 19.36
N ASN A 238 -3.47 -10.91 19.51
CA ASN A 238 -2.83 -11.34 20.76
C ASN A 238 -1.70 -10.41 21.20
N ARG A 239 -1.72 -9.14 20.76
CA ARG A 239 -0.72 -8.12 21.14
C ARG A 239 -1.26 -7.19 22.22
#